data_AF-A0A7C3RC36-F1
#
_entry.id   AF-A0A7C3RC36-F1
#
_cell.length_a   1.000
_cell.length_b   1.000
_cell.length_c   1.000
_cell.angle_alpha   90.00
_cell.angle_beta   90.00
_cell.angle_gamma   90.00
#
_symmetry.space_group_name_H-M   'P 1'
#
loop_
_entity.id
_entity.type
_entity.pdbx_description
1 polymer ?
#
loop_
_entity_poly.entity_id
_entity_poly.type
_entity_poly.pdbx_seq_one_letter_code
_entity_poly.pdbx_strand_id
1 'polypeptide(L)'
;MASVIKDERGQMLVFFSLVVATILAYLSVLHAQNILAGIESSRTLMVFPKEEIRNLKVIGEKNIMMFIDDQEPDFMNKTSKISDQIKLLYARKGVYGDVIAFMKSGECYSVNITYVSGEVEYSDQLYCCKGRGCV
;
A
#
# COMPACT_ATOMS: atom_id res chain seq x y z
N MET A 1 -56.90 -33.86 -14.94
CA MET A 1 -55.51 -33.38 -14.84
C MET A 1 -54.66 -34.03 -15.94
N ALA A 2 -54.78 -33.57 -17.20
CA ALA A 2 -54.07 -34.20 -18.32
C ALA A 2 -53.90 -33.26 -19.52
N SER A 3 -53.54 -31.99 -19.30
CA SER A 3 -53.27 -31.04 -20.41
C SER A 3 -51.83 -30.51 -20.45
N VAL A 4 -51.00 -30.78 -19.45
CA VAL A 4 -49.60 -30.29 -19.41
C VAL A 4 -48.61 -31.24 -20.12
N ILE A 5 -49.04 -32.46 -20.46
CA ILE A 5 -48.18 -33.51 -21.07
C ILE A 5 -48.19 -33.46 -22.61
N LYS A 6 -49.04 -32.65 -23.24
CA LYS A 6 -49.28 -32.71 -24.70
C LYS A 6 -48.53 -31.68 -25.55
N ASP A 7 -47.75 -30.79 -24.95
CA ASP A 7 -47.02 -29.73 -25.66
C ASP A 7 -45.51 -29.82 -25.43
N GLU A 8 -44.92 -30.90 -25.99
CA GLU A 8 -43.48 -31.19 -25.90
C GLU A 8 -42.63 -30.06 -26.50
N ARG A 9 -43.15 -29.36 -27.52
CA ARG A 9 -42.48 -28.21 -28.14
C ARG A 9 -42.47 -27.00 -27.22
N GLY A 10 -43.58 -26.72 -26.54
CA GLY A 10 -43.67 -25.68 -25.52
C GLY A 10 -42.74 -25.93 -24.34
N GLN A 11 -42.67 -27.17 -23.84
CA GLN A 11 -41.73 -27.54 -22.77
C GLN A 11 -40.26 -27.38 -23.21
N MET A 12 -39.92 -27.79 -24.43
CA MET A 12 -38.56 -27.63 -24.95
C MET A 12 -38.15 -26.15 -25.05
N LEU A 13 -39.06 -25.27 -25.46
CA LEU A 13 -38.85 -23.82 -25.46
C LEU A 13 -38.62 -23.26 -24.06
N VAL A 14 -39.40 -23.71 -23.08
CA VAL A 14 -39.22 -23.31 -21.68
C VAL A 14 -37.85 -23.74 -21.16
N PHE A 15 -37.43 -24.98 -21.42
CA PHE A 15 -36.09 -25.46 -21.05
C PHE A 15 -34.98 -24.65 -21.71
N PHE A 16 -35.12 -24.34 -23.00
CA PHE A 16 -34.11 -23.55 -23.72
C PHE A 16 -33.99 -22.13 -23.15
N SER A 17 -35.13 -21.50 -22.87
CA SER A 17 -35.16 -20.17 -22.26
C SER A 17 -34.51 -20.15 -20.86
N LEU A 18 -34.74 -21.20 -20.07
CA LEU A 18 -34.15 -21.35 -18.74
C LEU A 18 -32.62 -21.53 -18.81
N VAL A 19 -32.13 -22.33 -19.76
CA VAL A 19 -30.70 -22.51 -19.99
C VAL A 19 -30.04 -21.18 -20.40
N VAL A 20 -30.65 -20.45 -21.35
CA VAL A 20 -30.13 -19.15 -21.80
C VAL A 20 -30.12 -18.13 -20.65
N ALA A 21 -31.20 -18.06 -19.86
CA ALA A 21 -31.26 -17.18 -18.71
C ALA A 21 -30.16 -17.50 -17.67
N THR A 22 -29.89 -18.79 -17.45
CA THR A 22 -28.83 -19.25 -16.54
C THR A 22 -27.44 -18.84 -17.05
N ILE A 23 -27.19 -18.97 -18.35
CA ILE A 23 -25.92 -18.54 -18.97
C ILE A 23 -25.75 -17.03 -18.83
N LEU A 24 -26.79 -16.25 -19.12
CA LEU A 24 -26.76 -14.79 -18.99
C LEU A 24 -26.54 -14.34 -17.55
N ALA A 25 -27.16 -15.00 -16.57
CA ALA A 25 -26.94 -14.74 -15.15
C ALA A 25 -25.48 -15.01 -14.77
N TYR A 26 -24.92 -16.14 -15.21
CA TYR A 26 -23.53 -16.50 -14.92
C TYR A 26 -22.53 -15.51 -15.54
N LEU A 27 -22.74 -15.12 -16.80
CA LEU A 27 -21.93 -14.11 -17.48
C LEU A 27 -22.02 -12.74 -16.78
N SER A 28 -23.19 -12.38 -16.28
CA SER A 28 -23.39 -11.13 -15.55
C SER A 28 -22.61 -11.12 -14.22
N VAL A 29 -22.60 -12.25 -13.50
CA VAL A 29 -21.83 -12.41 -12.26
C VAL A 29 -20.33 -12.33 -12.55
N LEU A 30 -19.83 -13.03 -13.58
CA LEU A 30 -18.42 -12.97 -13.98
C LEU A 30 -18.01 -11.55 -14.40
N HIS A 31 -18.87 -10.84 -15.13
CA HIS A 31 -18.61 -9.46 -15.53
C HIS A 31 -18.55 -8.51 -14.32
N ALA A 32 -19.48 -8.66 -13.37
CA ALA A 32 -19.48 -7.89 -12.14
C ALA A 32 -18.21 -8.16 -11.31
N GLN A 33 -17.77 -9.43 -11.20
CA GLN A 33 -16.52 -9.79 -10.54
C GLN A 33 -15.29 -9.19 -11.24
N ASN A 34 -15.25 -9.20 -12.58
CA ASN A 34 -14.17 -8.59 -13.34
C ASN A 34 -14.12 -7.06 -13.17
N ILE A 35 -15.28 -6.40 -13.16
CA ILE A 35 -15.35 -4.96 -12.87
C ILE A 35 -14.87 -4.68 -11.45
N LEU A 36 -15.31 -5.48 -10.47
CA LEU A 36 -14.90 -5.30 -9.08
C LEU A 36 -13.38 -5.47 -8.93
N ALA A 37 -12.81 -6.52 -9.50
CA ALA A 37 -11.37 -6.77 -9.52
C ALA A 37 -10.60 -5.66 -10.25
N GLY A 38 -11.14 -5.14 -11.36
CA GLY A 38 -10.55 -4.01 -12.09
C GLY A 38 -10.59 -2.72 -11.28
N ILE A 39 -11.68 -2.43 -10.58
CA ILE A 39 -11.81 -1.25 -9.71
C ILE A 39 -10.90 -1.36 -8.48
N GLU A 40 -10.81 -2.54 -7.85
CA GLU A 40 -9.92 -2.78 -6.71
C GLU A 40 -8.45 -2.72 -7.11
N SER A 41 -8.08 -3.32 -8.26
CA SER A 41 -6.73 -3.23 -8.83
C SER A 41 -6.35 -1.79 -9.20
N SER A 42 -7.29 -1.05 -9.81
CA SER A 42 -7.08 0.34 -10.20
C SER A 42 -6.93 1.28 -9.00
N ARG A 43 -7.73 1.06 -7.93
CA ARG A 43 -7.62 1.81 -6.68
C ARG A 43 -6.38 1.48 -5.88
N THR A 44 -5.86 0.26 -5.95
CA THR A 44 -4.61 -0.11 -5.28
C THR A 44 -3.37 0.43 -6.01
N LEU A 45 -3.44 0.73 -7.31
CA LEU A 45 -2.33 1.28 -8.09
C LEU A 45 -2.24 2.81 -8.13
N MET A 46 -3.35 3.55 -7.92
CA MET A 46 -3.38 5.01 -8.15
C MET A 46 -3.27 5.90 -6.91
N VAL A 47 -3.14 5.34 -5.70
CA VAL A 47 -2.93 6.18 -4.51
C VAL A 47 -1.44 6.26 -4.25
N PHE A 48 -0.79 7.31 -4.77
CA PHE A 48 0.57 7.66 -4.33
C PHE A 48 0.55 7.68 -2.79
N PRO A 49 1.47 6.99 -2.11
CA PRO A 49 1.39 6.68 -0.68
C PRO A 49 1.80 7.90 0.16
N LYS A 50 1.08 9.03 -0.03
CA LYS A 50 1.36 10.33 0.58
C LYS A 50 1.44 10.23 2.10
N GLU A 51 0.53 9.47 2.71
CA GLU A 51 0.50 9.33 4.18
C GLU A 51 1.66 8.47 4.70
N GLU A 52 2.06 7.42 4.00
CA GLU A 52 3.20 6.59 4.41
C GLU A 52 4.51 7.37 4.28
N ILE A 53 4.70 8.09 3.16
CA ILE A 53 5.86 8.97 2.96
C ILE A 53 5.88 10.09 4.02
N ARG A 54 4.72 10.70 4.30
CA ARG A 54 4.58 11.70 5.36
C ARG A 54 4.94 11.14 6.73
N ASN A 55 4.52 9.92 7.05
CA ASN A 55 4.85 9.27 8.32
C ASN A 55 6.36 9.03 8.46
N LEU A 56 7.01 8.53 7.41
CA LEU A 56 8.47 8.36 7.38
C LEU A 56 9.19 9.70 7.57
N LYS A 57 8.70 10.77 6.92
CA LYS A 57 9.22 12.14 7.09
C LYS A 57 9.08 12.62 8.53
N VAL A 58 7.92 12.46 9.15
CA VAL A 58 7.72 12.83 10.57
C VAL A 58 8.65 12.06 11.50
N ILE A 59 8.91 10.77 11.23
CA ILE A 59 9.85 9.97 12.03
C ILE A 59 11.28 10.52 11.89
N GLY A 60 11.71 10.81 10.66
CA GLY A 60 13.02 11.42 10.39
C GLY A 60 13.21 12.80 11.02
N GLU A 61 12.17 13.64 10.99
CA GLU A 61 12.23 15.01 11.49
C GLU A 61 12.07 15.11 13.00
N LYS A 62 11.21 14.29 13.62
CA LYS A 62 10.89 14.42 15.05
C LYS A 62 11.57 13.38 15.91
N ASN A 63 11.48 12.11 15.54
CA ASN A 63 11.94 11.04 16.42
C ASN A 63 13.47 10.96 16.40
N ILE A 64 14.09 11.09 15.22
CA ILE A 64 15.55 11.09 15.13
C ILE A 64 16.14 12.34 15.79
N MET A 65 15.46 13.49 15.70
CA MET A 65 15.91 14.75 16.30
C MET A 65 15.96 14.70 17.84
N MET A 66 15.20 13.79 18.49
CA MET A 66 15.27 13.59 19.94
C MET A 66 16.65 13.07 20.40
N PHE A 67 17.41 12.45 19.50
CA PHE A 67 18.72 11.85 19.78
C PHE A 67 19.87 12.74 19.33
N ILE A 68 19.62 13.98 18.89
CA ILE A 68 20.65 14.86 18.33
C ILE A 68 21.77 15.19 19.33
N ASP A 69 21.49 15.13 20.63
CA ASP A 69 22.43 15.41 21.71
C ASP A 69 23.21 14.16 22.17
N ASP A 70 22.88 12.98 21.63
CA ASP A 70 23.59 11.75 21.94
C ASP A 70 24.97 11.75 21.26
N GLN A 71 25.93 11.08 21.89
CA GLN A 71 27.22 10.84 21.26
C GLN A 71 27.05 10.00 19.99
N GLU A 72 27.86 10.26 18.97
CA GLU A 72 27.83 9.60 17.66
C GLU A 72 27.60 8.06 17.71
N PRO A 73 28.32 7.26 18.52
CA PRO A 73 28.08 5.82 18.58
C PRO A 73 26.69 5.44 19.12
N ASP A 74 26.15 6.20 20.07
CA ASP A 74 24.83 5.94 20.65
C ASP A 74 23.72 6.44 19.71
N PHE A 75 23.92 7.59 19.07
CA PHE A 75 23.06 8.11 18.02
C PHE A 75 22.90 7.11 16.86
N MET A 76 24.01 6.60 16.33
CA MET A 76 23.98 5.63 15.22
C MET A 76 23.31 4.32 15.64
N ASN A 77 23.54 3.85 16.86
CA ASN A 77 22.88 2.65 17.39
C ASN A 77 21.35 2.83 17.53
N LYS A 78 20.91 3.96 18.09
CA LYS A 78 19.48 4.26 18.28
C LYS A 78 18.76 4.46 16.96
N THR A 79 19.37 5.20 16.03
CA THR A 79 18.80 5.43 14.70
C THR A 79 18.74 4.15 13.86
N SER A 80 19.75 3.29 13.94
CA SER A 80 19.72 1.96 13.32
C SER A 80 18.56 1.10 13.87
N LYS A 81 18.35 1.09 15.19
CA LYS A 81 17.22 0.35 15.79
C LYS A 81 15.86 0.87 15.31
N ILE A 82 15.74 2.18 15.10
CA ILE A 82 14.53 2.78 14.53
C ILE A 82 14.35 2.35 13.07
N SER A 83 15.42 2.40 12.25
CA SER A 83 15.42 1.89 10.88
C SER A 83 14.95 0.43 10.82
N ASP A 84 15.48 -0.44 11.69
CA ASP A 84 15.09 -1.85 11.74
C ASP A 84 13.61 -2.05 12.11
N GLN A 85 13.09 -1.26 13.06
CA GLN A 85 11.68 -1.29 13.44
C GLN A 85 10.77 -0.83 12.29
N ILE A 86 11.17 0.22 11.55
CA ILE A 86 10.43 0.72 10.39
C ILE A 86 10.42 -0.35 9.29
N LYS A 87 11.57 -0.94 8.96
CA LYS A 87 11.67 -2.02 7.97
C LYS A 87 10.71 -3.17 8.30
N LEU A 88 10.72 -3.63 9.56
CA LEU A 88 9.82 -4.69 10.01
C LEU A 88 8.34 -4.29 9.93
N LEU A 89 8.00 -3.05 10.32
CA LEU A 89 6.63 -2.55 10.30
C LEU A 89 6.08 -2.47 8.86
N TYR A 90 6.88 -1.94 7.94
CA TYR A 90 6.49 -1.76 6.55
C TYR A 90 6.47 -3.10 5.80
N ALA A 91 7.43 -4.01 6.08
CA ALA A 91 7.45 -5.35 5.51
C ALA A 91 6.18 -6.14 5.83
N ARG A 92 5.59 -5.97 7.03
CA ARG A 92 4.29 -6.59 7.40
C ARG A 92 3.13 -6.12 6.52
N LYS A 93 3.23 -4.94 5.94
CA LYS A 93 2.25 -4.38 5.00
C LYS A 93 2.54 -4.77 3.55
N GLY A 94 3.57 -5.57 3.28
CA GLY A 94 4.00 -5.94 1.93
C GLY A 94 4.73 -4.82 1.18
N VAL A 95 5.22 -3.80 1.90
CA VAL A 95 5.95 -2.66 1.33
C VAL A 95 7.30 -2.50 2.01
N TYR A 96 8.23 -1.79 1.39
CA TYR A 96 9.51 -1.44 1.99
C TYR A 96 9.48 0.02 2.43
N GLY A 97 9.97 0.29 3.63
CA GLY A 97 10.13 1.63 4.17
C GLY A 97 11.40 1.67 5.02
N ASP A 98 12.17 2.74 4.88
CA ASP A 98 13.41 2.93 5.62
C ASP A 98 13.65 4.41 5.92
N VAL A 99 14.27 4.68 7.06
CA VAL A 99 14.73 6.00 7.49
C VAL A 99 16.12 5.82 8.09
N ILE A 100 17.14 6.27 7.38
CA ILE A 100 18.54 6.16 7.81
C ILE A 100 19.08 7.55 8.11
N ALA A 101 19.65 7.75 9.29
CA ALA A 101 20.33 8.98 9.64
C ALA A 101 21.85 8.82 9.60
N PHE A 102 22.52 9.86 9.11
CA PHE A 102 23.96 9.95 9.02
C PHE A 102 24.41 11.29 9.59
N MET A 103 25.32 11.26 10.57
CA MET A 103 25.87 12.49 11.13
C MET A 103 26.82 13.14 10.11
N LYS A 104 26.65 14.44 9.83
CA LYS A 104 27.45 15.14 8.82
C LYS A 104 28.38 16.18 9.43
N SER A 105 27.92 16.92 10.44
CA SER A 105 28.72 17.94 11.13
C SER A 105 28.06 18.36 12.43
N GLY A 106 28.71 18.12 13.58
CA GLY A 106 28.28 18.60 14.90
C GLY A 106 26.78 18.43 15.16
N GLU A 107 26.05 19.54 15.21
CA GLU A 107 24.59 19.59 15.46
C GLU A 107 23.72 19.39 14.22
N CYS A 108 24.27 18.83 13.14
CA CYS A 108 23.55 18.61 11.88
C CYS A 108 23.75 17.19 11.34
N TYR A 109 22.64 16.58 10.95
CA TYR A 109 22.57 15.23 10.39
C TYR A 109 21.77 15.23 9.09
N SER A 110 22.06 14.23 8.26
CA SER A 110 21.27 13.94 7.07
C SER A 110 20.40 12.73 7.31
N VAL A 111 19.12 12.82 6.98
CA VAL A 111 18.19 11.69 7.00
C VAL A 111 17.85 11.32 5.58
N ASN A 112 18.10 10.07 5.22
CA ASN A 112 17.61 9.51 3.98
C ASN A 112 16.33 8.74 4.27
N ILE A 113 15.28 9.02 3.50
CA ILE A 113 13.98 8.36 3.57
C ILE A 113 13.80 7.58 2.28
N THR A 114 13.43 6.32 2.41
CA THR A 114 13.16 5.45 1.27
C THR A 114 11.83 4.74 1.48
N TYR A 115 10.99 4.74 0.45
CA TYR A 115 9.74 3.99 0.41
C TYR A 115 9.61 3.29 -0.93
N VAL A 116 9.28 1.99 -0.91
CA VAL A 116 9.05 1.19 -2.12
C VAL A 116 7.80 0.34 -1.94
N SER A 117 6.87 0.43 -2.89
CA SER A 117 5.65 -0.38 -2.93
C SER A 117 5.29 -0.71 -4.38
N GLY A 118 5.49 -1.96 -4.79
CA GLY A 118 5.24 -2.39 -6.16
C GLY A 118 6.06 -1.57 -7.16
N GLU A 119 5.39 -0.76 -7.98
CA GLU A 119 6.01 0.10 -9.01
C GLU A 119 6.35 1.51 -8.50
N VAL A 120 6.00 1.86 -7.26
CA VAL A 120 6.27 3.19 -6.69
C VAL A 120 7.53 3.15 -5.84
N GLU A 121 8.53 3.94 -6.24
CA GLU A 121 9.74 4.21 -5.47
C GLU A 121 9.80 5.71 -5.14
N TYR A 122 10.07 6.02 -3.87
CA TYR A 122 10.30 7.37 -3.38
C TYR A 122 11.57 7.37 -2.53
N SER A 123 12.48 8.29 -2.84
CA SER A 123 13.66 8.57 -2.02
C SER A 123 13.84 10.06 -1.85
N ASP A 124 14.11 10.48 -0.63
CA ASP A 124 14.28 11.89 -0.27
C ASP A 124 15.33 12.03 0.82
N GLN A 125 16.10 13.11 0.76
CA GLN A 125 17.18 13.38 1.69
C GLN A 125 16.91 14.69 2.41
N LEU A 126 16.64 14.60 3.70
CA LEU A 126 16.45 15.74 4.58
C LEU A 126 17.75 16.11 5.27
N TYR A 127 17.97 17.40 5.45
CA TYR A 127 19.06 17.94 6.23
C TYR A 127 18.52 18.60 7.49
N CYS A 128 18.81 18.00 8.64
CA CYS A 128 18.26 18.39 9.93
C CYS A 128 19.35 18.98 10.81
N CYS A 129 19.10 20.17 11.36
CA CYS A 129 20.00 20.83 12.30
C CYS A 129 19.26 21.25 13.57
N LYS A 130 19.95 21.16 14.72
CA LYS A 130 19.42 21.64 15.99
C LYS A 130 19.00 23.11 15.88
N GLY A 131 17.80 23.43 16.37
CA GLY A 131 17.27 24.80 16.39
C GLY A 131 16.87 25.40 15.04
N ARG A 132 17.22 24.78 13.90
CA ARG A 132 16.84 25.24 12.55
C ARG A 132 15.80 24.36 11.86
N GLY A 133 15.55 23.15 12.40
CA GLY A 133 14.62 22.19 11.81
C GLY A 133 15.26 21.38 10.68
N CYS A 134 14.41 20.73 9.89
CA CYS A 134 14.82 19.90 8.76
C CYS A 134 14.40 20.56 7.44
N VAL A 135 15.30 20.54 6.46
CA VAL A 135 15.09 21.07 5.11
C VAL A 135 15.31 19.97 4.08
#